data_AF-A0AAJ0DE99-F1
#
_entry.id   AF-A0AAJ0DE99-F1
#
_cell.length_a   1.000
_cell.length_b   1.000
_cell.length_c   1.000
_cell.angle_alpha   90.00
_cell.angle_beta   90.00
_cell.angle_gamma   90.00
#
_symmetry.space_group_name_H-M   'P 1'
#
loop_
_entity.id
_entity.type
_entity.pdbx_description
1 polymer ?
#
loop_
_entity_poly.entity_id
_entity_poly.type
_entity_poly.pdbx_seq_one_letter_code
_entity_poly.pdbx_strand_id
1 'polypeptide(L)'
;MIKASIANAAVHKFDQDGAPLAAHVSDVIALYVLLVSKILQGSAIPSGARGYYFATAHRIPWWETLQRLAIFLHARGLVTSKSVSTWPSDEMAAESLGFPRHFVRGMGTATPQLVPVNAYEQLEWQPKWTLEMFWESLEDEVDAVRESREGRASIYDALT
;
A
#
# COMPACT_ATOMS: atom_id res chain seq x y z
N MET A 1 -4.42 8.14 4.11
CA MET A 1 -5.24 8.59 2.97
C MET A 1 -6.71 8.78 3.35
N ILE A 2 -7.44 7.77 3.84
CA ILE A 2 -8.87 7.89 4.21
C ILE A 2 -9.14 9.07 5.17
N LYS A 3 -8.44 9.13 6.31
CA LYS A 3 -8.58 10.24 7.29
C LYS A 3 -8.32 11.62 6.67
N ALA A 4 -7.24 11.73 5.89
CA ALA A 4 -6.88 12.96 5.18
C ALA A 4 -7.97 13.39 4.20
N SER A 5 -8.56 12.44 3.48
CA SER A 5 -9.65 12.71 2.54
C SER A 5 -10.91 13.22 3.25
N ILE A 6 -11.27 12.62 4.38
CA ILE A 6 -12.42 13.05 5.20
C ILE A 6 -12.17 14.45 5.76
N ALA A 7 -10.98 14.69 6.34
CA ALA A 7 -10.62 16.00 6.91
C ALA A 7 -10.64 17.12 5.87
N ASN A 8 -10.21 16.83 4.64
CA ASN A 8 -10.23 17.79 3.53
C ASN A 8 -11.57 17.82 2.77
N ALA A 9 -12.53 16.97 3.14
CA ALA A 9 -13.79 16.75 2.40
C ALA A 9 -13.61 16.46 0.89
N ALA A 10 -12.44 15.94 0.50
CA ALA A 10 -12.03 15.67 -0.87
C ALA A 10 -10.89 14.63 -0.91
N VAL A 11 -10.90 13.75 -1.92
CA VAL A 11 -9.79 12.81 -2.17
C VAL A 11 -8.78 13.45 -3.13
N HIS A 12 -7.52 13.44 -2.73
CA HIS A 12 -6.43 14.01 -3.51
C HIS A 12 -5.47 12.95 -4.04
N LYS A 13 -4.88 13.21 -5.20
CA LYS A 13 -3.80 12.45 -5.84
C LYS A 13 -2.60 13.35 -6.17
N PHE A 14 -1.46 12.75 -6.46
CA PHE A 14 -0.33 13.47 -7.05
C PHE A 14 -0.50 13.64 -8.56
N ASP A 15 0.23 14.60 -9.13
CA ASP A 15 0.29 14.93 -10.56
C ASP A 15 0.91 13.80 -11.41
N GLN A 16 1.60 12.87 -10.76
CA GLN A 16 2.15 11.66 -11.34
C GLN A 16 1.55 10.44 -10.64
N ASP A 17 1.21 9.40 -11.41
CA ASP A 17 0.75 8.14 -10.82
C ASP A 17 1.91 7.35 -10.21
N GLY A 18 1.61 6.62 -9.15
CA GLY A 18 2.52 5.68 -8.50
C GLY A 18 1.90 4.29 -8.51
N ALA A 19 2.74 3.27 -8.67
CA ALA A 19 2.31 1.87 -8.63
C ALA A 19 3.25 1.06 -7.74
N PRO A 20 3.21 1.29 -6.40
CA PRO A 20 4.01 0.52 -5.46
C PRO A 20 3.68 -0.97 -5.52
N LEU A 21 4.68 -1.77 -5.20
CA LEU A 21 4.54 -3.21 -5.07
C LEU A 21 3.90 -3.53 -3.72
N ALA A 22 2.95 -4.46 -3.72
CA ALA A 22 2.21 -4.83 -2.54
C ALA A 22 1.98 -6.34 -2.46
N ALA A 23 1.79 -6.81 -1.23
CA ALA A 23 1.26 -8.12 -0.91
C ALA A 23 0.44 -8.00 0.37
N HIS A 24 -0.62 -8.79 0.47
CA HIS A 24 -1.37 -8.89 1.71
C HIS A 24 -0.55 -9.60 2.79
N VAL A 25 -0.74 -9.24 4.06
CA VAL A 25 0.04 -9.77 5.19
C VAL A 25 -0.01 -11.31 5.27
N SER A 26 -1.14 -11.93 4.92
CA SER A 26 -1.25 -13.39 4.88
C SER A 26 -0.32 -14.02 3.83
N ASP A 27 -0.14 -13.36 2.69
CA ASP A 27 0.74 -13.84 1.63
C ASP A 27 2.21 -13.66 2.02
N VAL A 28 2.54 -12.57 2.71
CA VAL A 28 3.87 -12.37 3.31
C VAL A 28 4.17 -13.49 4.30
N ILE A 29 3.24 -13.79 5.22
CA ILE A 29 3.40 -14.89 6.18
C ILE A 29 3.59 -16.23 5.45
N ALA A 30 2.79 -16.51 4.42
CA ALA A 30 2.92 -17.72 3.63
C ALA A 30 4.31 -17.87 2.98
N LEU A 31 4.89 -16.78 2.47
CA LEU A 31 6.25 -16.78 1.95
C LEU A 31 7.27 -17.17 3.02
N TYR A 32 7.17 -16.58 4.22
CA TYR A 32 8.08 -16.90 5.32
C TYR A 32 7.96 -18.34 5.79
N VAL A 33 6.74 -18.89 5.87
CA VAL A 33 6.51 -20.30 6.20
C VAL A 33 7.19 -21.21 5.18
N LEU A 34 7.08 -20.91 3.88
CA LEU A 34 7.75 -21.68 2.82
C LEU A 34 9.28 -21.57 2.93
N LEU A 35 9.81 -20.37 3.10
CA LEU A 35 11.24 -20.11 3.22
C LEU A 35 11.85 -20.89 4.40
N VAL A 36 11.25 -20.78 5.58
CA VAL A 36 11.70 -21.49 6.79
C VAL A 36 11.58 -23.00 6.61
N SER A 37 10.49 -23.48 6.01
CA SER A 37 10.29 -24.92 5.75
C SER A 37 11.37 -25.49 4.83
N LYS A 38 11.74 -24.80 3.75
CA LYS A 38 12.82 -25.22 2.84
C LYS A 38 14.18 -25.26 3.57
N ILE A 39 14.45 -24.26 4.42
CA ILE A 39 15.67 -24.24 5.26
C ILE A 39 15.72 -25.45 6.19
N LEU A 40 14.63 -25.73 6.93
CA LEU A 40 14.56 -26.84 7.88
C LEU A 40 14.66 -28.22 7.20
N GLN A 41 14.19 -28.33 5.96
CA GLN A 41 14.33 -29.55 5.15
C GLN A 41 15.73 -29.71 4.53
N GLY A 42 16.63 -28.76 4.72
CA GLY A 42 17.95 -28.77 4.07
C GLY A 42 17.90 -28.57 2.56
N SER A 43 16.82 -27.98 2.03
CA SER A 43 16.69 -27.68 0.61
C SER A 43 17.74 -26.65 0.19
N ALA A 44 18.37 -26.87 -0.97
CA ALA A 44 19.29 -25.92 -1.56
C ALA A 44 18.53 -24.75 -2.20
N ILE A 45 18.32 -23.68 -1.44
CA ILE A 45 17.73 -22.43 -1.92
C ILE A 45 18.79 -21.30 -1.94
N PRO A 46 18.65 -20.27 -2.80
CA PRO A 46 19.57 -19.13 -2.81
C PRO A 46 19.76 -18.48 -1.44
N SER A 47 21.02 -18.15 -1.11
CA SER A 47 21.39 -17.52 0.16
C SER A 47 22.50 -16.47 -0.05
N GLY A 48 22.84 -15.72 1.01
CA GLY A 48 23.83 -14.64 0.96
C GLY A 48 23.42 -13.53 -0.01
N ALA A 49 24.35 -13.08 -0.86
CA ALA A 49 24.11 -12.00 -1.83
C ALA A 49 23.03 -12.34 -2.89
N ARG A 50 22.65 -13.62 -3.03
CA ARG A 50 21.58 -14.06 -3.95
C ARG A 50 20.30 -14.48 -3.20
N GLY A 51 20.28 -14.37 -1.88
CA GLY A 51 19.20 -14.86 -1.01
C GLY A 51 18.11 -13.84 -0.70
N TYR A 52 17.85 -12.88 -1.58
CA TYR A 52 16.78 -11.90 -1.38
C TYR A 52 15.45 -12.45 -1.90
N TYR A 53 14.43 -12.44 -1.05
CA TYR A 53 13.08 -12.88 -1.36
C TYR A 53 12.12 -11.72 -1.09
N PHE A 54 11.32 -11.36 -2.09
CA PHE A 54 10.39 -10.24 -1.99
C PHE A 54 8.96 -10.75 -2.13
N ALA A 55 8.14 -10.50 -1.11
CA ALA A 55 6.71 -10.79 -1.15
C ALA A 55 5.99 -9.68 -1.93
N THR A 56 5.93 -9.81 -3.25
CA THR A 56 5.18 -8.87 -4.10
C THR A 56 4.19 -9.63 -4.96
N ALA A 57 2.90 -9.42 -4.71
CA ALA A 57 1.80 -10.09 -5.38
C ALA A 57 1.32 -9.30 -6.60
N HIS A 58 1.17 -7.99 -6.43
CA HIS A 58 0.69 -7.10 -7.49
C HIS A 58 1.23 -5.68 -7.27
N ARG A 59 0.93 -4.80 -8.23
CA ARG A 59 1.13 -3.36 -8.11
C ARG A 59 -0.20 -2.70 -7.78
N ILE A 60 -0.18 -1.64 -6.97
CA ILE A 60 -1.39 -0.87 -6.65
C ILE A 60 -1.33 0.47 -7.39
N PRO A 61 -2.07 0.67 -8.50
CA PRO A 61 -2.13 1.96 -9.17
C PRO A 61 -2.83 2.99 -8.28
N TRP A 62 -2.13 4.03 -7.87
CA TRP A 62 -2.68 5.00 -6.92
C TRP A 62 -3.83 5.79 -7.49
N TRP A 63 -3.76 6.21 -8.75
CA TRP A 63 -4.86 6.97 -9.37
C TRP A 63 -6.17 6.18 -9.39
N GLU A 64 -6.14 4.90 -9.77
CA GLU A 64 -7.35 4.07 -9.78
C GLU A 64 -7.85 3.79 -8.35
N THR A 65 -6.93 3.48 -7.44
CA THR A 65 -7.24 3.22 -6.03
C THR A 65 -7.91 4.44 -5.37
N LEU A 66 -7.35 5.63 -5.59
CA LEU A 66 -7.90 6.88 -5.05
C LEU A 66 -9.25 7.24 -5.71
N GLN A 67 -9.42 6.94 -7.00
CA GLN A 67 -10.68 7.16 -7.69
C GLN A 67 -11.79 6.25 -7.15
N ARG A 68 -11.50 4.98 -6.86
CA ARG A 68 -12.43 4.06 -6.19
C ARG A 68 -12.75 4.55 -4.77
N LEU A 69 -11.73 4.98 -4.02
CA LEU A 69 -11.91 5.56 -2.69
C LEU A 69 -12.83 6.80 -2.70
N ALA A 70 -12.68 7.70 -3.68
CA ALA A 70 -13.54 8.89 -3.80
C ALA A 70 -15.01 8.52 -3.99
N ILE A 71 -15.30 7.49 -4.79
CA ILE A 71 -16.65 6.97 -4.99
C ILE A 71 -17.24 6.44 -3.67
N PHE A 72 -16.48 5.62 -2.94
CA PHE A 72 -16.95 5.03 -1.68
C PHE A 72 -17.17 6.07 -0.58
N LEU A 73 -16.26 7.04 -0.44
CA LEU A 73 -16.41 8.13 0.53
C LEU A 73 -17.58 9.05 0.18
N HIS A 74 -17.78 9.36 -1.10
CA HIS A 74 -18.90 10.20 -1.54
C HIS A 74 -20.24 9.49 -1.30
N ALA A 75 -20.34 8.19 -1.59
CA ALA A 75 -21.55 7.40 -1.33
C ALA A 75 -21.96 7.41 0.17
N ARG A 76 -21.00 7.61 1.07
CA ARG A 76 -21.21 7.74 2.53
C ARG A 76 -21.37 9.19 3.01
N GLY A 77 -21.35 10.17 2.09
CA GLY A 77 -21.44 11.60 2.43
C GLY A 77 -20.20 12.15 3.16
N LEU A 78 -19.06 11.46 3.07
CA LEU A 78 -17.83 11.82 3.78
C LEU A 78 -16.92 12.77 2.99
N VAL A 79 -17.14 12.88 1.68
CA VAL A 79 -16.48 13.86 0.80
C VAL A 79 -17.52 14.48 -0.13
N THR A 80 -17.20 15.66 -0.65
CA THR A 80 -18.13 16.47 -1.46
C THR A 80 -18.22 16.03 -2.92
N SER A 81 -17.22 15.29 -3.43
CA SER A 81 -17.16 14.84 -4.82
C SER A 81 -16.74 13.38 -4.94
N LYS A 82 -17.27 12.70 -5.95
CA LYS A 82 -16.83 11.36 -6.39
C LYS A 82 -15.58 11.38 -7.27
N SER A 83 -15.03 12.55 -7.58
CA SER A 83 -13.80 12.71 -8.37
C SER A 83 -12.59 13.02 -7.49
N VAL A 84 -11.40 12.65 -7.96
CA VAL A 84 -10.13 12.99 -7.31
C VAL A 84 -9.58 14.31 -7.83
N SER A 85 -9.08 15.16 -6.93
CA SER A 85 -8.34 16.38 -7.26
C SER A 85 -6.83 16.16 -7.11
N THR A 86 -6.01 17.00 -7.73
CA THR A 86 -4.56 16.96 -7.49
C THR A 86 -4.25 17.71 -6.20
N TRP A 87 -3.29 17.23 -5.40
CA TRP A 87 -2.79 17.99 -4.25
C TRP A 87 -2.35 19.40 -4.68
N PRO A 88 -2.78 20.46 -3.98
CA PRO A 88 -2.36 21.83 -4.30
C PRO A 88 -0.86 22.06 -4.15
N SER A 89 -0.21 21.37 -3.21
CA SER A 89 1.23 21.35 -3.06
C SER A 89 1.70 20.10 -2.28
N ASP A 90 2.98 19.77 -2.39
CA ASP A 90 3.60 18.68 -1.63
C ASP A 90 3.56 18.98 -0.11
N GLU A 91 3.58 20.25 0.31
CA GLU A 91 3.45 20.65 1.71
C GLU A 91 2.07 20.30 2.27
N MET A 92 1.00 20.64 1.54
CA MET A 92 -0.35 20.29 1.96
C MET A 92 -0.56 18.78 1.99
N ALA A 93 0.03 18.06 1.02
CA ALA A 93 0.00 16.60 1.00
C ALA A 93 0.71 16.02 2.24
N ALA A 94 1.90 16.52 2.56
CA ALA A 94 2.69 16.09 3.72
C ALA A 94 1.94 16.30 5.04
N GLU A 95 1.41 17.51 5.25
CA GLU A 95 0.63 17.86 6.44
C GLU A 95 -0.63 17.00 6.55
N SER A 96 -1.41 16.88 5.47
CA SER A 96 -2.66 16.12 5.45
C SER A 96 -2.43 14.62 5.68
N LEU A 97 -1.35 14.06 5.13
CA LEU A 97 -1.04 12.64 5.22
C LEU A 97 -0.24 12.27 6.48
N GLY A 98 0.29 13.26 7.21
CA GLY A 98 1.15 13.04 8.37
C GLY A 98 2.53 12.48 7.99
N PHE A 99 3.05 12.88 6.84
CA PHE A 99 4.33 12.40 6.32
C PHE A 99 5.39 13.50 6.29
N PRO A 100 6.68 13.18 6.48
CA PRO A 100 7.74 14.16 6.28
C PRO A 100 7.74 14.70 4.86
N ARG A 101 7.83 16.04 4.71
CA ARG A 101 7.77 16.75 3.42
C ARG A 101 8.73 16.18 2.37
N HIS A 102 9.94 15.80 2.77
CA HIS A 102 10.96 15.28 1.86
C HIS A 102 10.68 13.87 1.34
N PHE A 103 9.75 13.12 1.93
CA PHE A 103 9.39 11.76 1.52
C PHE A 103 8.01 11.65 0.87
N VAL A 104 7.12 12.63 1.06
CA VAL A 104 5.71 12.53 0.65
C VAL A 104 5.56 12.21 -0.85
N ARG A 105 6.38 12.86 -1.70
CA ARG A 105 6.34 12.65 -3.14
C ARG A 105 6.83 11.24 -3.50
N GLY A 106 7.94 10.80 -2.92
CA GLY A 106 8.46 9.45 -3.12
C GLY A 106 7.45 8.36 -2.74
N MET A 107 6.69 8.55 -1.66
CA MET A 107 5.64 7.60 -1.27
C MET A 107 4.42 7.62 -2.20
N GLY A 108 4.09 8.79 -2.76
CA GLY A 108 2.91 8.99 -3.60
C GLY A 108 3.09 8.69 -5.09
N THR A 109 4.33 8.71 -5.60
CA THR A 109 4.59 8.63 -7.05
C THR A 109 5.58 7.53 -7.46
N ALA A 110 6.04 6.68 -6.52
CA ALA A 110 7.00 5.63 -6.83
C ALA A 110 6.37 4.45 -7.59
N THR A 111 7.12 3.97 -8.60
CA THR A 111 6.80 2.76 -9.37
C THR A 111 8.06 1.90 -9.49
N PRO A 112 8.39 1.08 -8.46
CA PRO A 112 9.62 0.29 -8.44
C PRO A 112 9.64 -0.76 -9.56
N GLN A 113 10.77 -1.02 -10.22
CA GLN A 113 10.87 -2.03 -11.29
C GLN A 113 11.41 -3.40 -10.82
N LEU A 114 11.15 -3.75 -9.55
CA LEU A 114 11.60 -5.00 -8.94
C LEU A 114 10.88 -6.22 -9.56
N VAL A 115 11.63 -7.29 -9.79
CA VAL A 115 11.13 -8.61 -10.18
C VAL A 115 11.45 -9.63 -9.08
N PRO A 116 10.44 -10.22 -8.40
CA PRO A 116 10.60 -11.09 -7.22
C PRO A 116 10.99 -12.54 -7.57
N VAL A 117 11.99 -12.74 -8.43
CA VAL A 117 12.37 -14.05 -9.03
C VAL A 117 12.42 -15.20 -8.01
N ASN A 118 13.15 -15.00 -6.91
CA ASN A 118 13.37 -16.07 -5.93
C ASN A 118 12.09 -16.54 -5.22
N ALA A 119 11.13 -15.65 -4.96
CA ALA A 119 9.89 -16.02 -4.29
C ALA A 119 9.06 -16.97 -5.16
N TYR A 120 8.92 -16.64 -6.44
CA TYR A 120 8.10 -17.40 -7.38
C TYR A 120 8.81 -18.67 -7.89
N GLU A 121 10.07 -18.56 -8.30
CA GLU A 121 10.76 -19.66 -8.98
C GLU A 121 11.45 -20.63 -8.02
N GLN A 122 11.93 -20.16 -6.87
CA GLN A 122 12.74 -20.98 -5.96
C GLN A 122 11.92 -21.52 -4.77
N LEU A 123 10.88 -20.80 -4.36
CA LEU A 123 9.97 -21.22 -3.30
C LEU A 123 8.61 -21.68 -3.80
N GLU A 124 8.33 -21.54 -5.10
CA GLU A 124 7.01 -21.83 -5.69
C GLU A 124 5.88 -21.08 -4.96
N TRP A 125 6.19 -19.92 -4.38
CA TRP A 125 5.23 -19.12 -3.65
C TRP A 125 4.22 -18.50 -4.62
N GLN A 126 2.95 -18.69 -4.32
CA GLN A 126 1.83 -18.13 -5.07
C GLN A 126 0.97 -17.31 -4.11
N PRO A 127 0.96 -15.97 -4.23
CA PRO A 127 0.11 -15.13 -3.40
C PRO A 127 -1.37 -15.40 -3.72
N LYS A 128 -2.22 -15.32 -2.71
CA LYS A 128 -3.66 -15.53 -2.86
C LYS A 128 -4.41 -14.23 -3.10
N TRP A 129 -3.89 -13.11 -2.60
CA TRP A 129 -4.55 -11.81 -2.78
C TRP A 129 -4.28 -11.22 -4.15
N THR A 130 -5.38 -10.98 -4.88
CA THR A 130 -5.34 -10.26 -6.15
C THR A 130 -5.52 -8.75 -5.95
N LEU A 131 -5.31 -7.99 -7.02
CA LEU A 131 -5.54 -6.55 -7.02
C LEU A 131 -7.04 -6.23 -6.84
N GLU A 132 -7.92 -7.08 -7.39
CA GLU A 132 -9.37 -6.95 -7.22
C GLU A 132 -9.77 -7.12 -5.76
N MET A 133 -9.24 -8.13 -5.06
CA MET A 133 -9.49 -8.32 -3.63
C MET A 133 -9.02 -7.12 -2.80
N PHE A 134 -7.87 -6.51 -3.16
CA PHE A 134 -7.43 -5.25 -2.55
C PHE A 134 -8.42 -4.10 -2.77
N TRP A 135 -8.98 -3.97 -3.98
CA TRP A 135 -9.97 -2.92 -4.24
C TRP A 135 -11.31 -3.17 -3.55
N GLU A 136 -11.74 -4.42 -3.45
CA GLU A 136 -12.94 -4.82 -2.71
C GLU A 136 -12.78 -4.54 -1.21
N SER A 137 -11.59 -4.74 -0.64
CA SER A 137 -11.34 -4.45 0.77
C SER A 137 -11.29 -2.96 1.12
N LEU A 138 -11.24 -2.04 0.14
CA LEU A 138 -11.22 -0.60 0.41
C LEU A 138 -12.47 -0.11 1.14
N GLU A 139 -13.61 -0.77 0.91
CA GLU A 139 -14.85 -0.40 1.58
C GLU A 139 -14.80 -0.71 3.07
N ASP A 140 -14.35 -1.93 3.42
CA ASP A 140 -14.14 -2.34 4.81
C ASP A 140 -13.15 -1.42 5.53
N GLU A 141 -12.08 -0.99 4.85
CA GLU A 141 -11.10 -0.04 5.39
C GLU A 141 -11.71 1.34 5.71
N VAL A 142 -12.65 1.82 4.89
CA VAL A 142 -13.36 3.08 5.17
C VAL A 142 -14.17 2.97 6.45
N ASP A 143 -14.89 1.87 6.62
CA ASP A 143 -15.73 1.65 7.79
C ASP A 143 -14.86 1.43 9.05
N ALA A 144 -13.77 0.66 8.95
CA ALA A 144 -12.81 0.45 10.03
C ALA A 144 -12.15 1.78 10.50
N VAL A 145 -11.80 2.68 9.58
CA VAL A 145 -11.23 3.99 9.95
C VAL A 145 -12.22 4.86 10.72
N ARG A 146 -13.53 4.74 10.46
CA ARG A 146 -14.56 5.49 11.21
C ARG A 146 -14.74 4.96 12.62
N GLU A 147 -14.56 3.65 12.81
CA GLU A 147 -14.67 2.98 14.11
C GLU A 147 -13.37 3.10 14.94
N SER A 148 -12.24 3.35 14.27
CA SER A 148 -10.94 3.52 14.91
C SER A 148 -10.86 4.77 15.80
N ARG A 149 -10.61 4.56 17.09
CA ARG A 149 -10.15 5.61 18.01
C ARG A 149 -8.65 5.82 17.81
N GLU A 150 -8.29 6.84 17.04
CA GLU A 150 -6.93 7.40 16.87
C GLU A 150 -5.74 6.41 16.94
N GLY A 151 -5.35 5.81 15.82
CA GLY A 151 -3.99 5.28 15.62
C GLY A 151 -3.08 6.30 14.93
N ARG A 152 -1.94 6.64 15.55
CA ARG A 152 -0.79 7.31 14.91
C ARG A 152 0.23 6.26 14.47
N ALA A 153 0.85 6.45 13.30
CA ALA A 153 1.95 5.59 12.85
C ALA A 153 3.24 5.99 13.58
N SER A 154 3.57 5.30 14.67
CA SER A 154 4.63 5.66 15.62
C SER A 154 6.05 5.75 15.03
N ILE A 155 6.30 5.16 13.85
CA ILE A 155 7.64 5.14 13.24
C ILE A 155 8.04 6.49 12.62
N TYR A 156 7.08 7.29 12.17
CA TYR A 156 7.37 8.58 11.53
C TYR A 156 7.56 9.72 12.53
N ASP A 157 6.99 9.58 13.73
CA ASP A 157 7.22 10.52 14.85
C ASP A 157 8.70 10.55 15.27
N ALA A 158 9.47 9.50 14.96
CA ALA A 158 10.91 9.44 15.20
C ALA A 158 11.76 10.09 14.09
N LEU A 159 11.14 10.53 12.97
CA LEU A 159 11.82 11.05 11.77
C LEU A 159 11.56 12.54 11.52
N THR A 160 10.85 13.21 12.43
CA THR A 160 10.60 14.65 12.47
C THR A 160 11.45 15.31 13.55
#